data_AF-A0AB39R5A4-F1
#
_entry.id   AF-A0AB39R5A4-F1
#
_cell.length_a   1.000
_cell.length_b   1.000
_cell.length_c   1.000
_cell.angle_alpha   90.00
_cell.angle_beta   90.00
_cell.angle_gamma   90.00
#
_symmetry.space_group_name_H-M   'P 1'
#
loop_
_entity.id
_entity.type
_entity.pdbx_description
1 polymer ?
#
loop_
_entity_poly.entity_id
_entity_poly.type
_entity_poly.pdbx_seq_one_letter_code
_entity_poly.pdbx_strand_id
1 'polypeptide(L)'
;MPTFLEQPTYPRGPDGRGWNRLSLNAHFDQLHQCGWQPRRFTTLFEALTNRQHWGGFGRCFAGRPGVCGSCPVQLRRLAYEDGIEWPTGVPLLLARVKPWPLTPGAFFADPAAGRSSLELSTWRGGPPILKAGWTEVLNTRNRTISWCWQDDQGEAFWLVRFHPAADTAVVLSEKLGTGIRHDLYNAPGGQRLAVLTCHGCCAHEGYHLQHLAADLADHPGHAVRLAPDAMLPERLPGVPLVRIEHSGKTTVIRRDRSREYGSSTVQVSWDVPFDETTATALAAHTVRLAAI
;
A
#
# COMPACT_ATOMS: atom_id res chain seq x y z
N MET A 1 -6.16 15.11 -15.41
CA MET A 1 -5.66 13.79 -15.83
C MET A 1 -6.80 12.99 -16.43
N PRO A 2 -6.55 12.18 -17.48
CA PRO A 2 -7.63 11.53 -18.21
C PRO A 2 -8.21 10.36 -17.42
N THR A 3 -9.40 10.57 -16.85
CA THR A 3 -10.22 9.51 -16.25
C THR A 3 -10.86 8.62 -17.32
N PHE A 4 -11.07 9.19 -18.51
CA PHE A 4 -11.41 8.51 -19.73
C PHE A 4 -10.14 8.20 -20.52
N LEU A 5 -9.88 6.92 -20.74
CA LEU A 5 -8.72 6.45 -21.50
C LEU A 5 -9.21 6.01 -22.88
N GLU A 6 -8.90 6.83 -23.88
CA GLU A 6 -9.33 6.57 -25.25
C GLU A 6 -8.65 5.32 -25.81
N GLN A 7 -9.37 4.54 -26.61
CA GLN A 7 -8.78 3.38 -27.27
C GLN A 7 -7.78 3.88 -28.32
N PRO A 8 -6.53 3.38 -28.32
CA PRO A 8 -5.57 3.74 -29.34
C PRO A 8 -6.11 3.44 -30.73
N THR A 9 -6.02 4.41 -31.63
CA THR A 9 -6.28 4.19 -33.05
C THR A 9 -5.01 3.64 -33.69
N TYR A 10 -5.07 2.40 -34.19
CA TYR A 10 -3.94 1.84 -34.91
C TYR A 10 -3.99 2.30 -36.37
N PRO A 11 -2.92 2.91 -36.91
CA PRO A 11 -2.85 3.19 -38.34
C PRO A 11 -2.94 1.86 -39.10
N ARG A 12 -3.67 1.87 -40.22
CA ARG A 12 -3.67 0.73 -41.15
C ARG A 12 -2.21 0.48 -41.52
N GLY A 13 -1.75 -0.77 -41.40
CA GLY A 13 -0.38 -1.15 -41.74
C GLY A 13 -0.03 -0.77 -43.19
N PRO A 14 1.25 -0.85 -43.60
CA PRO A 14 1.69 -0.53 -44.96
C PRO A 14 0.92 -1.25 -46.08
N ASP A 15 0.32 -2.41 -45.75
CA ASP A 15 -0.49 -3.25 -46.63
C ASP A 15 -1.99 -2.92 -46.63
N GLY A 16 -2.42 -1.89 -45.88
CA GLY A 16 -3.83 -1.53 -45.71
C GLY A 16 -4.65 -2.53 -44.87
N ARG A 17 -4.03 -3.60 -44.35
CA ARG A 17 -4.72 -4.70 -43.65
C ARG A 17 -4.55 -4.67 -42.13
N GLY A 18 -3.87 -3.66 -41.60
CA GLY A 18 -3.69 -3.45 -40.16
C GLY A 18 -2.61 -4.33 -39.55
N TRP A 19 -1.95 -3.87 -38.50
CA TRP A 19 -0.95 -4.67 -37.78
C TRP A 19 -1.60 -5.90 -37.14
N ASN A 20 -1.19 -7.10 -37.59
CA ASN A 20 -1.45 -8.48 -37.14
C ASN A 20 -2.60 -8.75 -36.13
N ARG A 21 -3.56 -9.57 -36.59
CA ARG A 21 -4.68 -10.21 -35.85
C ARG A 21 -4.35 -10.86 -34.49
N LEU A 22 -3.08 -11.07 -34.16
CA LEU A 22 -2.66 -11.59 -32.85
C LEU A 22 -2.80 -10.55 -31.73
N SER A 23 -2.71 -9.25 -32.03
CA SER A 23 -2.97 -8.18 -31.05
C SER A 23 -4.46 -7.98 -30.76
N LEU A 24 -5.32 -8.28 -31.74
CA LEU A 24 -6.77 -8.23 -31.60
C LEU A 24 -7.28 -9.28 -30.60
N ASN A 25 -6.65 -10.46 -30.52
CA ASN A 25 -7.01 -11.49 -29.55
C ASN A 25 -6.75 -11.13 -28.08
N ALA A 26 -5.72 -10.34 -27.81
CA ALA A 26 -5.40 -9.89 -26.46
C ALA A 26 -6.34 -8.78 -25.93
N HIS A 27 -7.15 -8.17 -26.82
CA HIS A 27 -7.98 -7.02 -26.51
C HIS A 27 -9.43 -7.15 -26.97
N PHE A 28 -9.88 -8.35 -27.41
CA PHE A 28 -11.30 -8.59 -27.68
C PHE A 28 -12.08 -8.12 -26.45
N ASP A 29 -12.96 -7.15 -26.68
CA ASP A 29 -13.84 -6.45 -25.72
C ASP A 29 -13.35 -5.18 -24.99
N GLN A 30 -12.13 -4.68 -25.21
CA GLN A 30 -11.68 -3.43 -24.56
C GLN A 30 -11.85 -2.17 -25.43
N LEU A 31 -13.09 -1.65 -25.40
CA LEU A 31 -13.44 -0.25 -25.73
C LEU A 31 -12.63 0.75 -24.88
N HIS A 32 -12.98 2.05 -24.95
CA HIS A 32 -12.49 3.06 -24.02
C HIS A 32 -12.45 2.56 -22.57
N GLN A 33 -11.38 2.86 -21.84
CA GLN A 33 -11.17 2.39 -20.48
C GLN A 33 -11.39 3.51 -19.45
N CYS A 34 -11.58 3.13 -18.19
CA CYS A 34 -11.69 4.07 -17.08
C CYS A 34 -10.42 4.01 -16.23
N GLY A 35 -9.70 5.14 -16.13
CA GLY A 35 -8.50 5.27 -15.29
C GLY A 35 -8.73 5.07 -13.79
N TRP A 36 -10.00 4.97 -13.35
CA TRP A 36 -10.39 4.66 -11.98
C TRP A 36 -10.79 3.20 -11.76
N GLN A 37 -10.58 2.32 -12.74
CA GLN A 37 -10.83 0.88 -12.61
C GLN A 37 -9.57 0.07 -12.89
N PRO A 38 -8.58 0.11 -12.00
CA PRO A 38 -7.41 -0.74 -12.13
C PRO A 38 -7.80 -2.23 -12.12
N ARG A 39 -7.07 -3.07 -12.85
CA ARG A 39 -7.26 -4.54 -12.85
C ARG A 39 -6.03 -5.31 -12.35
N ARG A 40 -4.95 -4.60 -12.06
CA ARG A 40 -3.64 -5.13 -11.64
C ARG A 40 -2.86 -4.07 -10.87
N PHE A 41 -1.79 -4.48 -10.19
CA PHE A 41 -0.97 -3.59 -9.36
C PHE A 41 -0.43 -2.39 -10.14
N THR A 42 0.12 -2.59 -11.34
CA THR A 42 0.68 -1.51 -12.15
C THR A 42 -0.35 -0.42 -12.47
N THR A 43 -1.57 -0.81 -12.83
CA THR A 43 -2.66 0.15 -13.09
C THR A 43 -3.22 0.79 -11.82
N LEU A 44 -3.18 0.09 -10.68
CA LEU A 44 -3.50 0.69 -9.39
C LEU A 44 -2.47 1.78 -9.06
N PHE A 45 -1.18 1.49 -9.23
CA PHE A 45 -0.09 2.43 -9.03
C PHE A 45 -0.21 3.65 -9.95
N GLU A 46 -0.49 3.44 -11.24
CA GLU A 46 -0.78 4.53 -12.17
C GLU A 46 -2.00 5.36 -11.74
N ALA A 47 -3.06 4.73 -11.24
CA ALA A 47 -4.24 5.45 -10.75
C ALA A 47 -3.93 6.29 -9.51
N LEU A 48 -3.10 5.78 -8.59
CA LEU A 48 -2.67 6.46 -7.38
C LEU A 48 -1.73 7.63 -7.67
N THR A 49 -0.77 7.42 -8.57
CA THR A 49 0.21 8.43 -9.01
C THR A 49 -0.29 9.29 -10.15
N ASN A 50 -1.55 9.10 -10.55
CA ASN A 50 -2.23 9.98 -11.48
C ASN A 50 -1.57 9.96 -12.89
N ARG A 51 -1.01 8.81 -13.27
CA ARG A 51 -0.26 8.54 -14.52
C ARG A 51 -0.93 7.45 -15.35
N GLN A 52 -2.25 7.47 -15.42
CA GLN A 52 -3.03 6.43 -16.11
C GLN A 52 -2.78 6.42 -17.61
N HIS A 53 -2.49 5.25 -18.18
CA HIS A 53 -2.40 5.03 -19.62
C HIS A 53 -3.38 3.95 -20.07
N TRP A 54 -3.76 3.95 -21.34
CA TRP A 54 -4.61 2.89 -21.89
C TRP A 54 -3.91 1.53 -21.80
N GLY A 55 -4.61 0.52 -21.28
CA GLY A 55 -4.11 -0.84 -21.11
C GLY A 55 -4.14 -1.33 -19.66
N GLY A 56 -4.93 -2.36 -19.37
CA GLY A 56 -5.02 -2.96 -18.03
C GLY A 56 -6.04 -2.32 -17.09
N PHE A 57 -6.81 -1.35 -17.56
CA PHE A 57 -7.96 -0.79 -16.84
C PHE A 57 -9.27 -1.47 -17.28
N GLY A 58 -10.31 -1.33 -16.44
CA GLY A 58 -11.68 -1.73 -16.72
C GLY A 58 -12.35 -0.84 -17.77
N ARG A 59 -13.45 -1.33 -18.35
CA ARG A 59 -14.21 -0.62 -19.38
C ARG A 59 -14.77 0.70 -18.85
N CYS A 60 -14.77 1.73 -19.68
CA CYS A 60 -15.43 2.99 -19.36
C CYS A 60 -16.96 2.85 -19.43
N PHE A 61 -17.63 3.08 -18.31
CA PHE A 61 -19.10 3.14 -18.25
C PHE A 61 -19.68 4.35 -18.97
N ALA A 62 -18.96 5.48 -19.00
CA ALA A 62 -19.41 6.69 -19.68
C ALA A 62 -19.41 6.55 -21.20
N GLY A 63 -18.59 5.66 -21.76
CA GLY A 63 -18.53 5.34 -23.19
C GLY A 63 -17.97 6.44 -24.11
N ARG A 64 -17.84 7.69 -23.64
CA ARG A 64 -17.32 8.83 -24.40
C ARG A 64 -16.60 9.85 -23.50
N PRO A 65 -15.64 10.63 -24.03
CA PRO A 65 -14.96 11.66 -23.26
C PRO A 65 -15.93 12.78 -22.80
N GLY A 66 -15.56 13.53 -21.77
CA GLY A 66 -16.31 14.70 -21.29
C GLY A 66 -17.49 14.42 -20.34
N VAL A 67 -17.88 13.16 -20.13
CA VAL A 67 -19.03 12.80 -19.25
C VAL A 67 -18.57 12.29 -17.86
N CYS A 68 -17.27 12.31 -17.58
CA CYS A 68 -16.74 11.69 -16.37
C CYS A 68 -17.19 12.40 -15.08
N GLY A 69 -17.49 13.70 -15.12
CA GLY A 69 -17.93 14.47 -13.94
C GLY A 69 -19.21 13.96 -13.28
N SER A 70 -20.09 13.28 -14.02
CA SER A 70 -21.32 12.64 -13.49
C SER A 70 -21.26 11.12 -13.53
N CYS A 71 -20.11 10.53 -13.87
CA CYS A 71 -19.95 9.08 -13.96
C CYS A 71 -19.98 8.46 -12.55
N PRO A 72 -20.79 7.42 -12.30
CA PRO A 72 -20.86 6.76 -10.99
C PRO A 72 -19.52 6.30 -10.45
N VAL A 73 -18.61 5.85 -11.33
CA VAL A 73 -17.26 5.41 -10.95
C VAL A 73 -16.45 6.58 -10.37
N GLN A 74 -16.51 7.75 -11.01
CA GLN A 74 -15.80 8.93 -10.52
C GLN A 74 -16.45 9.47 -9.25
N LEU A 75 -17.78 9.50 -9.19
CA LEU A 75 -18.51 9.96 -8.01
C LEU A 75 -18.19 9.09 -6.79
N ARG A 76 -18.23 7.76 -6.91
CA ARG A 76 -17.83 6.83 -5.84
C ARG A 76 -16.38 7.05 -5.41
N ARG A 77 -15.47 7.24 -6.37
CA ARG A 77 -14.05 7.50 -6.08
C ARG A 77 -13.86 8.79 -5.28
N LEU A 78 -14.56 9.86 -5.63
CA LEU A 78 -14.49 11.16 -4.95
C LEU A 78 -15.17 11.13 -3.59
N ALA A 79 -16.26 10.37 -3.45
CA ALA A 79 -16.91 10.11 -2.17
C ALA A 79 -16.09 9.15 -1.29
N TYR A 80 -15.19 8.36 -1.90
CA TYR A 80 -14.47 7.24 -1.29
C TYR A 80 -15.44 6.17 -0.76
N GLU A 81 -16.51 5.94 -1.53
CA GLU A 81 -17.45 4.84 -1.32
C GLU A 81 -16.81 3.51 -1.73
N ASP A 82 -17.28 2.42 -1.13
CA ASP A 82 -16.78 1.05 -1.40
C ASP A 82 -15.26 0.92 -1.17
N GLY A 83 -14.71 1.62 -0.17
CA GLY A 83 -13.33 1.41 0.27
C GLY A 83 -13.20 0.14 1.12
N ILE A 84 -11.96 -0.34 1.32
CA ILE A 84 -11.71 -1.45 2.26
C ILE A 84 -12.22 -1.09 3.66
N GLU A 85 -13.10 -1.95 4.22
CA GLU A 85 -13.44 -1.96 5.64
C GLU A 85 -12.24 -2.46 6.44
N TRP A 86 -11.45 -1.51 6.93
CA TRP A 86 -10.15 -1.80 7.51
C TRP A 86 -10.28 -2.44 8.91
N PRO A 87 -9.66 -3.61 9.18
CA PRO A 87 -9.74 -4.24 10.50
C PRO A 87 -9.16 -3.37 11.63
N THR A 88 -9.85 -3.28 12.77
CA THR A 88 -9.39 -2.53 13.95
C THR A 88 -8.03 -3.04 14.44
N GLY A 89 -7.12 -2.15 14.82
CA GLY A 89 -5.80 -2.51 15.36
C GLY A 89 -4.80 -3.10 14.37
N VAL A 90 -5.11 -3.19 13.07
CA VAL A 90 -4.22 -3.80 12.07
C VAL A 90 -3.69 -2.74 11.11
N PRO A 91 -2.64 -1.97 11.41
CA PRO A 91 -2.23 -0.86 10.53
C PRO A 91 -1.65 -1.30 9.17
N LEU A 92 -1.30 -2.57 9.01
CA LEU A 92 -0.62 -3.14 7.85
C LEU A 92 -1.29 -4.45 7.43
N LEU A 93 -1.58 -4.57 6.13
CA LEU A 93 -2.11 -5.77 5.49
C LEU A 93 -1.17 -6.24 4.38
N LEU A 94 -0.97 -7.56 4.29
CA LEU A 94 -0.36 -8.21 3.13
C LEU A 94 -1.44 -8.44 2.07
N ALA A 95 -1.33 -7.79 0.91
CA ALA A 95 -2.22 -8.01 -0.22
C ALA A 95 -1.62 -9.03 -1.19
N ARG A 96 -2.29 -10.18 -1.33
CA ARG A 96 -1.95 -11.23 -2.31
C ARG A 96 -2.85 -11.12 -3.53
N VAL A 97 -2.26 -11.05 -4.71
CA VAL A 97 -3.01 -11.03 -5.97
C VAL A 97 -3.41 -12.45 -6.33
N LYS A 98 -4.72 -12.69 -6.46
CA LYS A 98 -5.28 -13.97 -6.88
C LYS A 98 -6.01 -13.81 -8.22
N PRO A 99 -5.64 -14.57 -9.26
CA PRO A 99 -6.40 -14.57 -10.50
C PRO A 99 -7.83 -15.03 -10.23
N TRP A 100 -8.80 -14.47 -10.95
CA TRP A 100 -10.15 -15.00 -10.89
C TRP A 100 -10.18 -16.41 -11.46
N PRO A 101 -10.99 -17.32 -10.88
CA PRO A 101 -11.19 -18.63 -11.48
C PRO A 101 -11.78 -18.47 -12.87
N LEU A 102 -11.33 -19.28 -13.82
CA LEU A 102 -11.88 -19.28 -15.17
C LEU A 102 -13.37 -19.63 -15.15
N THR A 103 -14.16 -18.94 -15.96
CA THR A 103 -15.61 -19.15 -16.06
C THR A 103 -15.88 -20.52 -16.68
N PRO A 104 -16.57 -21.44 -16.00
CA PRO A 104 -16.88 -22.76 -16.55
C PRO A 104 -17.60 -22.64 -17.90
N GLY A 105 -17.06 -23.28 -18.94
CA GLY A 105 -17.62 -23.27 -20.30
C GLY A 105 -17.22 -22.07 -21.18
N ALA A 106 -16.37 -21.16 -20.70
CA ALA A 106 -15.80 -20.10 -21.53
C ALA A 106 -14.58 -20.63 -22.32
N PHE A 107 -14.65 -20.63 -23.65
CA PHE A 107 -13.60 -21.19 -24.51
C PHE A 107 -12.65 -20.17 -25.14
N PHE A 108 -13.12 -18.97 -25.49
CA PHE A 108 -12.34 -18.02 -26.31
C PHE A 108 -12.24 -16.59 -25.74
N ALA A 109 -13.18 -16.18 -24.88
CA ALA A 109 -13.21 -14.84 -24.28
C ALA A 109 -13.77 -14.92 -22.86
N ASP A 110 -12.99 -15.51 -21.96
CA ASP A 110 -13.40 -15.63 -20.56
C ASP A 110 -13.41 -14.24 -19.89
N PRO A 111 -14.54 -13.77 -19.35
CA PRO A 111 -14.60 -12.49 -18.66
C PRO A 111 -13.68 -12.43 -17.43
N ALA A 112 -13.30 -13.57 -16.84
CA ALA A 112 -12.33 -13.67 -15.76
C ALA A 112 -10.87 -13.57 -16.23
N ALA A 113 -10.59 -13.77 -17.52
CA ALA A 113 -9.23 -13.73 -18.04
C ALA A 113 -8.58 -12.34 -17.82
N GLY A 114 -7.39 -12.36 -17.23
CA GLY A 114 -6.65 -11.15 -16.86
C GLY A 114 -7.37 -10.30 -15.79
N ARG A 115 -8.31 -10.87 -15.03
CA ARG A 115 -8.85 -10.26 -13.80
C ARG A 115 -8.26 -10.94 -12.59
N SER A 116 -8.17 -10.17 -11.51
CA SER A 116 -7.69 -10.65 -10.23
C SER A 116 -8.43 -9.95 -9.10
N SER A 117 -8.48 -10.63 -7.97
CA SER A 117 -8.90 -10.10 -6.68
C SER A 117 -7.69 -10.07 -5.75
N LEU A 118 -7.89 -9.45 -4.59
CA LEU A 118 -6.91 -9.36 -3.53
C LEU A 118 -7.38 -10.16 -2.34
N GLU A 119 -6.49 -11.00 -1.83
CA GLU A 119 -6.63 -11.67 -0.54
C GLU A 119 -5.77 -10.92 0.46
N LEU A 120 -6.38 -10.33 1.48
CA LEU A 120 -5.72 -9.51 2.48
C LEU A 120 -5.52 -10.33 3.75
N SER A 121 -4.28 -10.42 4.22
CA SER A 121 -3.89 -11.12 5.44
C SER A 121 -3.13 -10.16 6.37
N THR A 122 -2.90 -10.58 7.62
CA THR A 122 -1.99 -9.85 8.50
C THR A 122 -0.56 -9.94 7.96
N TRP A 123 0.36 -9.12 8.47
CA TRP A 123 1.72 -9.07 7.94
C TRP A 123 2.51 -10.38 8.11
N ARG A 124 2.07 -11.24 9.03
CA ARG A 124 2.64 -12.58 9.25
C ARG A 124 2.23 -13.59 8.19
N GLY A 125 1.31 -13.20 7.30
CA GLY A 125 0.63 -14.12 6.40
C GLY A 125 -0.42 -14.94 7.14
N GLY A 126 -0.69 -16.14 6.63
CA GLY A 126 -1.80 -16.98 7.09
C GLY A 126 -3.06 -16.81 6.24
N PRO A 127 -4.20 -17.36 6.68
CA PRO A 127 -5.46 -17.26 5.96
C PRO A 127 -5.85 -15.79 5.73
N PRO A 128 -6.45 -15.45 4.57
CA PRO A 128 -6.93 -14.11 4.34
C PRO A 128 -8.04 -13.77 5.34
N ILE A 129 -7.92 -12.60 5.96
CA ILE A 129 -8.93 -12.04 6.85
C ILE A 129 -9.96 -11.20 6.10
N LEU A 130 -9.63 -10.76 4.88
CA LEU A 130 -10.52 -10.00 4.01
C LEU A 130 -10.23 -10.30 2.54
N LYS A 131 -11.25 -10.14 1.68
CA LYS A 131 -11.11 -10.11 0.22
C LYS A 131 -11.43 -8.72 -0.27
N ALA A 132 -10.65 -8.22 -1.22
CA ALA A 132 -10.85 -6.91 -1.80
C ALA A 132 -10.65 -6.93 -3.32
N GLY A 133 -11.24 -5.95 -4.00
CA GLY A 133 -10.97 -5.59 -5.38
C GLY A 133 -9.99 -4.44 -5.49
N TRP A 134 -9.44 -4.26 -6.69
CA TRP A 134 -8.54 -3.15 -7.00
C TRP A 134 -9.18 -1.77 -6.84
N THR A 135 -10.48 -1.64 -7.15
CA THR A 135 -11.24 -0.40 -6.97
C THR A 135 -11.47 -0.09 -5.49
N GLU A 136 -11.66 -1.10 -4.65
CA GLU A 136 -11.83 -0.90 -3.21
C GLU A 136 -10.53 -0.39 -2.59
N VAL A 137 -9.38 -0.98 -2.97
CA VAL A 137 -8.07 -0.42 -2.64
C VAL A 137 -7.94 0.99 -3.18
N LEU A 138 -8.37 1.30 -4.40
CA LEU A 138 -8.29 2.65 -4.95
C LEU A 138 -9.20 3.65 -4.21
N ASN A 139 -10.30 3.21 -3.62
CA ASN A 139 -11.27 4.04 -2.91
C ASN A 139 -11.00 4.16 -1.41
N THR A 140 -10.15 3.33 -0.81
CA THR A 140 -9.75 3.48 0.60
C THR A 140 -9.08 4.85 0.82
N ARG A 141 -9.52 5.66 1.79
CA ARG A 141 -8.84 6.94 2.14
C ARG A 141 -7.51 6.68 2.84
N ASN A 142 -6.65 7.70 2.85
CA ASN A 142 -5.52 7.82 3.78
C ASN A 142 -4.73 6.51 3.91
N ARG A 143 -4.09 6.10 2.81
CA ARG A 143 -3.34 4.85 2.74
C ARG A 143 -2.08 5.04 1.93
N THR A 144 -1.18 4.09 2.07
CA THR A 144 -0.04 3.96 1.19
C THR A 144 0.23 2.49 0.84
N ILE A 145 1.02 2.26 -0.19
CA ILE A 145 1.36 0.93 -0.70
C ILE A 145 2.86 0.78 -0.87
N SER A 146 3.40 -0.43 -0.68
CA SER A 146 4.80 -0.71 -1.04
C SER A 146 4.97 -0.95 -2.54
N TRP A 147 6.21 -1.17 -2.97
CA TRP A 147 6.47 -1.85 -4.23
C TRP A 147 5.88 -3.26 -4.21
N CYS A 148 5.43 -3.69 -5.38
CA CYS A 148 5.03 -5.08 -5.61
C CYS A 148 6.26 -5.99 -5.71
N TRP A 149 6.12 -7.22 -5.21
CA TRP A 149 7.10 -8.29 -5.37
C TRP A 149 6.41 -9.60 -5.77
N GLN A 150 7.23 -10.59 -6.14
CA GLN A 150 6.78 -11.96 -6.38
C GLN A 150 7.48 -12.91 -5.41
N ASP A 151 6.74 -13.86 -4.88
CA ASP A 151 7.27 -15.00 -4.12
C ASP A 151 6.55 -16.30 -4.52
N ASP A 152 6.70 -17.35 -3.70
CA ASP A 152 6.12 -18.67 -3.90
C ASP A 152 4.58 -18.67 -3.96
N GLN A 153 3.93 -17.66 -3.39
CA GLN A 153 2.47 -17.51 -3.39
C GLN A 153 1.95 -16.56 -4.48
N GLY A 154 2.86 -16.02 -5.31
CA GLY A 154 2.58 -15.14 -6.43
C GLY A 154 2.87 -13.67 -6.15
N GLU A 155 2.16 -12.80 -6.87
CA GLU A 155 2.32 -11.35 -6.77
C GLU A 155 1.73 -10.81 -5.45
N ALA A 156 2.47 -9.92 -4.78
CA ALA A 156 2.03 -9.29 -3.54
C ALA A 156 2.60 -7.89 -3.31
N PHE A 157 1.94 -7.15 -2.42
CA PHE A 157 2.34 -5.82 -1.98
C PHE A 157 1.80 -5.55 -0.57
N TRP A 158 2.37 -4.56 0.12
CA TRP A 158 1.89 -4.08 1.41
C TRP A 158 0.82 -3.00 1.21
N LEU A 159 -0.24 -3.07 2.00
CA LEU A 159 -1.25 -2.04 2.17
C LEU A 159 -1.15 -1.47 3.58
N VAL A 160 -0.95 -0.17 3.71
CA VAL A 160 -0.83 0.51 5.00
C VAL A 160 -1.89 1.58 5.14
N ARG A 161 -2.64 1.58 6.24
CA ARG A 161 -3.53 2.70 6.58
C ARG A 161 -2.74 3.83 7.23
N PHE A 162 -3.16 5.06 7.02
CA PHE A 162 -2.81 6.18 7.88
C PHE A 162 -3.82 6.23 9.01
N HIS A 163 -3.31 6.16 10.24
CA HIS A 163 -4.12 6.15 11.44
C HIS A 163 -4.90 7.48 11.58
N PRO A 164 -6.24 7.46 11.76
CA PRO A 164 -7.04 8.68 11.85
C PRO A 164 -6.71 9.55 13.07
N ALA A 165 -6.24 8.94 14.16
CA ALA A 165 -5.81 9.67 15.37
C ALA A 165 -4.38 10.25 15.29
N ALA A 166 -3.69 10.14 14.15
CA ALA A 166 -2.31 10.61 14.02
C ALA A 166 -2.16 12.12 14.21
N ASP A 167 -3.13 12.92 13.74
CA ASP A 167 -3.11 14.38 13.88
C ASP A 167 -3.13 14.82 15.36
N THR A 168 -3.66 13.97 16.24
CA THR A 168 -3.71 14.18 17.69
C THR A 168 -2.60 13.44 18.45
N ALA A 169 -1.77 12.65 17.76
CA ALA A 169 -0.69 11.90 18.38
C ALA A 169 0.45 12.83 18.81
N VAL A 170 1.01 12.57 19.99
CA VAL A 170 2.00 13.44 20.61
C VAL A 170 3.40 12.93 20.33
N VAL A 171 4.15 13.73 19.56
CA VAL A 171 5.57 13.49 19.25
C VAL A 171 6.35 14.72 19.67
N LEU A 172 7.17 14.58 20.71
CA LEU A 172 8.05 15.65 21.18
C LEU A 172 9.43 15.45 20.57
N SER A 173 9.96 16.48 19.91
CA SER A 173 11.25 16.42 19.24
C SER A 173 12.27 17.34 19.89
N GLU A 174 13.46 16.83 20.15
CA GLU A 174 14.58 17.56 20.73
C GLU A 174 15.84 17.34 19.89
N LYS A 175 16.58 18.40 19.61
CA LYS A 175 17.87 18.29 18.90
C LYS A 175 18.98 17.90 19.89
N LEU A 176 19.68 16.80 19.62
CA LEU A 176 20.79 16.29 20.43
C LEU A 176 22.09 16.32 19.64
N GLY A 177 22.85 17.42 19.74
CA GLY A 177 24.09 17.58 18.98
C GLY A 177 23.87 17.48 17.47
N THR A 178 24.37 16.39 16.86
CA THR A 178 24.23 16.06 15.43
C THR A 178 23.02 15.17 15.12
N GLY A 179 22.22 14.80 16.12
CA GLY A 179 21.03 13.97 15.96
C GLY A 179 19.75 14.67 16.44
N ILE A 180 18.63 13.97 16.27
CA ILE A 180 17.32 14.40 16.75
C ILE A 180 16.70 13.24 17.53
N ARG A 181 16.19 13.53 18.71
CA ARG A 181 15.43 12.60 19.54
C ARG A 181 13.95 12.91 19.42
N HIS A 182 13.13 11.86 19.30
CA HIS A 182 11.68 11.93 19.28
C HIS A 182 11.12 11.05 20.38
N ASP A 183 10.36 11.64 21.29
CA ASP A 183 9.62 10.93 22.33
C ASP A 183 8.15 10.81 21.88
N LEU A 184 7.65 9.58 21.80
CA LEU A 184 6.31 9.26 21.32
C LEU A 184 5.42 8.93 22.51
N TYR A 185 4.25 9.55 22.59
CA TYR A 185 3.30 9.37 23.70
C TYR A 185 1.94 8.92 23.20
N ASN A 186 1.20 8.19 24.04
CA ASN A 186 -0.15 7.74 23.70
C ASN A 186 -1.18 8.88 23.66
N ALA A 187 -0.97 9.92 24.45
CA ALA A 187 -1.81 11.10 24.57
C ALA A 187 -1.02 12.26 25.22
N PRO A 188 -1.53 13.50 25.17
CA PRO A 188 -0.93 14.62 25.91
C PRO A 188 -0.82 14.33 27.41
N GLY A 189 0.40 14.34 27.95
CA GLY A 189 0.68 14.00 29.36
C GLY A 189 0.52 12.52 29.71
N GLY A 190 0.32 11.65 28.71
CA GLY A 190 0.15 10.22 28.90
C GLY A 190 1.45 9.44 28.98
N GLN A 191 1.35 8.12 28.83
CA GLN A 191 2.49 7.21 28.87
C GLN A 191 3.34 7.37 27.61
N ARG A 192 4.67 7.41 27.80
CA ARG A 192 5.62 7.34 26.69
C ARG A 192 5.65 5.91 26.13
N LEU A 193 5.52 5.80 24.82
CA LEU A 193 5.44 4.54 24.08
C LEU A 193 6.82 4.10 23.58
N ALA A 194 7.59 5.06 23.04
CA ALA A 194 8.91 4.81 22.49
C ALA A 194 9.75 6.10 22.46
N VAL A 195 11.07 5.92 22.38
CA VAL A 195 12.04 6.97 22.11
C VAL A 195 12.79 6.61 20.85
N LEU A 196 12.78 7.50 19.85
CA LEU A 196 13.52 7.36 18.61
C LEU A 196 14.70 8.34 18.61
N THR A 197 15.89 7.85 18.32
CA THR A 197 17.10 8.66 18.16
C THR A 197 17.61 8.54 16.73
N CYS A 198 17.53 9.64 16.00
CA CYS A 198 17.96 9.76 14.62
C CYS A 198 19.38 10.34 14.57
N HIS A 199 20.31 9.61 13.95
CA HIS A 199 21.68 10.08 13.79
C HIS A 199 21.85 10.79 12.43
N GLY A 200 22.31 12.05 12.46
CA GLY A 200 22.39 12.91 11.28
C GLY A 200 21.08 13.68 11.07
N CYS A 201 20.42 13.47 9.93
CA CYS A 201 19.09 14.02 9.67
C CYS A 201 18.01 12.94 9.84
N CYS A 202 16.79 13.36 10.20
CA CYS A 202 15.62 12.49 10.14
C CYS A 202 15.35 12.13 8.67
N ALA A 203 15.47 10.85 8.31
CA ALA A 203 14.98 10.36 7.01
C ALA A 203 13.51 9.93 7.09
N HIS A 204 12.73 10.65 7.88
CA HIS A 204 11.30 10.48 8.00
C HIS A 204 10.67 11.85 8.20
N GLU A 205 9.44 11.99 7.73
CA GLU A 205 8.66 13.20 8.00
C GLU A 205 7.98 13.11 9.37
N GLY A 206 7.63 14.26 9.95
CA GLY A 206 6.98 14.29 11.27
C GLY A 206 5.68 13.48 11.32
N TYR A 207 4.91 13.48 10.22
CA TYR A 207 3.66 12.74 10.15
C TYR A 207 3.85 11.21 10.20
N HIS A 208 4.99 10.68 9.75
CA HIS A 208 5.30 9.25 9.88
C HIS A 208 5.43 8.82 11.34
N LEU A 209 5.96 9.71 12.20
CA LEU A 209 6.08 9.44 13.64
C LEU A 209 4.73 9.56 14.35
N GLN A 210 3.89 10.49 13.92
CA GLN A 210 2.53 10.63 14.43
C GLN A 210 1.70 9.36 14.15
N HIS A 211 1.80 8.80 12.94
CA HIS A 211 1.16 7.51 12.64
C HIS A 211 1.73 6.36 13.46
N LEU A 212 3.05 6.30 13.66
CA LEU A 212 3.65 5.28 14.52
C LEU A 212 3.16 5.40 15.97
N ALA A 213 3.15 6.61 16.53
CA ALA A 213 2.64 6.86 17.88
C ALA A 213 1.16 6.46 18.01
N ALA A 214 0.33 6.79 17.03
CA ALA A 214 -1.08 6.43 17.02
C ALA A 214 -1.30 4.92 16.89
N ASP A 215 -0.56 4.25 16.00
CA ASP A 215 -0.62 2.78 15.86
C ASP A 215 -0.18 2.05 17.13
N LEU A 216 0.82 2.59 17.84
CA LEU A 216 1.27 2.06 19.13
C LEU A 216 0.29 2.34 20.26
N ALA A 217 -0.45 3.44 20.20
CA ALA A 217 -1.48 3.79 21.17
C ALA A 217 -2.77 2.96 20.98
N ASP A 218 -3.06 2.51 19.76
CA ASP A 218 -4.15 1.59 19.40
C ASP A 218 -3.81 0.14 19.81
N HIS A 219 -3.32 -0.02 21.04
CA HIS A 219 -2.91 -1.30 21.59
C HIS A 219 -4.12 -1.98 22.24
N PRO A 220 -4.64 -3.09 21.68
CA PRO A 220 -5.66 -3.84 22.39
C PRO A 220 -5.03 -4.37 23.69
N GLY A 221 -5.71 -4.22 24.83
CA GLY A 221 -5.20 -4.61 26.16
C GLY A 221 -4.91 -6.11 26.34
N HIS A 222 -4.99 -6.90 25.26
CA HIS A 222 -4.80 -8.35 25.20
C HIS A 222 -3.88 -8.78 24.04
N ALA A 223 -2.86 -7.99 23.70
CA ALA A 223 -1.95 -8.38 22.63
C ALA A 223 -1.18 -9.67 22.99
N VAL A 224 -1.07 -10.56 22.00
CA VAL A 224 -0.36 -11.83 22.13
C VAL A 224 1.14 -11.54 22.16
N ARG A 225 1.84 -12.06 23.18
CA ARG A 225 3.31 -11.98 23.23
C ARG A 225 3.89 -12.68 22.01
N LEU A 226 4.87 -12.05 21.39
CA LEU A 226 5.62 -12.66 20.30
C LEU A 226 6.36 -13.90 20.82
N ALA A 227 6.20 -15.02 20.10
CA ALA A 227 7.13 -16.13 20.25
C ALA A 227 8.55 -15.65 19.92
N PRO A 228 9.60 -16.19 20.57
CA PRO A 228 11.00 -15.79 20.34
C PRO A 228 11.41 -15.84 18.87
N ASP A 229 10.82 -16.77 18.12
CA ASP A 229 11.11 -17.05 16.71
C ASP A 229 10.31 -16.14 15.76
N ALA A 230 9.32 -15.41 16.29
CA ALA A 230 8.41 -14.57 15.54
C ALA A 230 8.92 -13.13 15.42
N MET A 231 10.23 -13.00 15.15
CA MET A 231 10.89 -11.72 14.94
C MET A 231 10.48 -11.09 13.60
N LEU A 232 10.50 -9.76 13.53
CA LEU A 232 10.40 -9.05 12.25
C LEU A 232 11.55 -9.49 11.34
N PRO A 233 11.29 -9.72 10.04
CA PRO A 233 12.38 -10.01 9.11
C PRO A 233 13.32 -8.81 9.01
N GLU A 234 14.60 -9.06 8.73
CA GLU A 234 15.59 -7.99 8.56
C GLU A 234 15.16 -6.98 7.49
N ARG A 235 14.48 -7.46 6.44
CA ARG A 235 13.90 -6.63 5.38
C ARG A 235 12.49 -7.11 5.08
N LEU A 236 11.55 -6.17 4.96
CA LEU A 236 10.23 -6.48 4.43
C LEU A 236 10.32 -6.59 2.89
N PRO A 237 9.71 -7.62 2.27
CA PRO A 237 9.55 -7.69 0.82
C PRO A 237 8.91 -6.41 0.26
N GLY A 238 9.31 -5.98 -0.94
CA GLY A 238 8.80 -4.73 -1.53
C GLY A 238 9.28 -3.44 -0.83
N VAL A 239 10.14 -3.54 0.20
CA VAL A 239 10.73 -2.41 0.94
C VAL A 239 12.27 -2.56 0.98
N PRO A 240 12.96 -2.53 -0.17
CA PRO A 240 14.36 -2.98 -0.26
C PRO A 240 15.37 -2.04 0.41
N LEU A 241 14.99 -0.77 0.64
CA LEU A 241 15.89 0.27 1.15
C LEU A 241 15.85 0.42 2.68
N VAL A 242 15.06 -0.39 3.39
CA VAL A 242 14.97 -0.30 4.85
C VAL A 242 15.29 -1.65 5.47
N ARG A 243 16.23 -1.64 6.43
CA ARG A 243 16.60 -2.78 7.26
C ARG A 243 16.13 -2.57 8.69
N ILE A 244 15.73 -3.65 9.33
CA ILE A 244 15.27 -3.68 10.71
C ILE A 244 16.14 -4.70 11.45
N GLU A 245 16.77 -4.27 12.52
CA GLU A 245 17.41 -5.17 13.48
C GLU A 245 16.74 -4.97 14.83
N HIS A 246 16.38 -6.05 15.50
CA HIS A 246 15.76 -5.99 16.82
C HIS A 246 16.55 -6.81 17.81
N SER A 247 16.86 -6.21 18.96
CA SER A 247 17.56 -6.85 20.07
C SER A 247 17.01 -6.35 21.40
N GLY A 248 16.30 -7.22 22.11
CA GLY A 248 15.73 -6.92 23.42
C GLY A 248 14.71 -5.79 23.38
N LYS A 249 15.03 -4.63 23.97
CA LYS A 249 14.14 -3.46 23.99
C LYS A 249 14.50 -2.41 22.94
N THR A 250 15.40 -2.75 22.03
CA THR A 250 15.91 -1.80 21.04
C THR A 250 15.70 -2.34 19.65
N THR A 251 15.20 -1.49 18.76
CA THR A 251 15.17 -1.72 17.32
C THR A 251 16.06 -0.71 16.64
N VAL A 252 16.85 -1.13 15.67
CA VAL A 252 17.61 -0.27 14.78
C VAL A 252 17.00 -0.34 13.39
N ILE A 253 16.59 0.81 12.86
CA ILE A 253 16.11 0.96 11.49
C ILE A 253 17.22 1.64 10.70
N ARG A 254 17.72 0.96 9.66
CA ARG A 254 18.69 1.55 8.72
C ARG A 254 18.01 1.79 7.39
N ARG A 255 18.05 3.03 6.91
CA ARG A 255 17.57 3.40 5.59
C ARG A 255 18.76 3.65 4.67
N ASP A 256 18.84 2.89 3.59
CA ASP A 256 19.79 3.10 2.52
C ASP A 256 19.51 4.44 1.82
N ARG A 257 20.53 5.06 1.23
CA ARG A 257 20.38 6.33 0.51
C ARG A 257 19.33 6.20 -0.59
N SER A 258 18.43 7.17 -0.67
CA SER A 258 17.44 7.31 -1.74
C SER A 258 17.67 8.62 -2.52
N ARG A 259 16.83 8.87 -3.53
CA ARG A 259 16.88 10.13 -4.30
C ARG A 259 16.57 11.36 -3.43
N GLU A 260 15.67 11.20 -2.46
CA GLU A 260 15.12 12.29 -1.65
C GLU A 260 15.78 12.41 -0.27
N TYR A 261 16.32 11.31 0.24
CA TYR A 261 16.92 11.25 1.58
C TYR A 261 18.30 10.58 1.56
N GLY A 262 19.22 11.12 2.35
CA GLY A 262 20.49 10.47 2.65
C GLY A 262 20.29 9.14 3.40
N SER A 263 21.37 8.38 3.54
CA SER A 263 21.35 7.22 4.44
C SER A 263 21.12 7.68 5.88
N SER A 264 20.32 6.94 6.64
CA SER A 264 20.04 7.28 8.04
C SER A 264 19.96 6.04 8.90
N THR A 265 20.33 6.19 10.17
CA THR A 265 20.09 5.18 11.21
C THR A 265 19.20 5.78 12.28
N VAL A 266 18.12 5.06 12.62
CA VAL A 266 17.20 5.41 13.68
C VAL A 266 17.22 4.29 14.72
N GLN A 267 17.58 4.63 15.95
CA GLN A 267 17.48 3.72 17.08
C GLN A 267 16.18 3.96 17.81
N VAL A 268 15.35 2.94 17.96
CA VAL A 268 14.09 2.95 18.69
C VAL A 268 14.27 2.19 20.00
N SER A 269 13.99 2.84 21.12
CA SER A 269 13.92 2.22 22.44
C SER A 269 12.45 2.15 22.86
N TRP A 270 11.98 0.96 23.21
CA TRP A 270 10.57 0.70 23.51
C TRP A 270 10.29 0.78 25.01
N ASP A 271 9.30 1.61 25.37
CA ASP A 271 8.78 1.71 26.74
C ASP A 271 7.54 0.82 26.93
N VAL A 272 6.94 0.35 25.82
CA VAL A 272 5.93 -0.72 25.77
C VAL A 272 6.56 -2.08 25.48
N PRO A 273 5.90 -3.20 25.86
CA PRO A 273 6.34 -4.53 25.46
C PRO A 273 6.44 -4.65 23.93
N PHE A 274 7.54 -5.24 23.44
CA PHE A 274 7.68 -5.52 22.02
C PHE A 274 6.91 -6.80 21.65
N ASP A 275 5.61 -6.64 21.45
CA ASP A 275 4.68 -7.71 21.08
C ASP A 275 4.19 -7.60 19.63
N GLU A 276 3.17 -8.38 19.26
CA GLU A 276 2.68 -8.44 17.88
C GLU A 276 2.14 -7.09 17.39
N THR A 277 1.47 -6.34 18.27
CA THR A 277 0.96 -5.01 17.93
C THR A 277 2.11 -4.05 17.67
N THR A 278 3.11 -4.04 18.56
CA THR A 278 4.30 -3.19 18.40
C THR A 278 5.09 -3.54 17.13
N ALA A 279 5.27 -4.82 16.84
CA ALA A 279 5.93 -5.28 15.62
C ALA A 279 5.14 -4.90 14.35
N THR A 280 3.80 -4.99 14.40
CA THR A 280 2.94 -4.60 13.27
C THR A 280 2.99 -3.09 13.02
N ALA A 281 2.96 -2.28 14.08
CA ALA A 281 3.10 -0.82 13.99
C ALA A 281 4.47 -0.42 13.42
N LEU A 282 5.54 -1.10 13.84
CA LEU A 282 6.89 -0.91 13.31
C LEU A 282 7.01 -1.32 11.83
N ALA A 283 6.40 -2.45 11.44
CA ALA A 283 6.35 -2.87 10.05
C ALA A 283 5.58 -1.87 9.18
N ALA A 284 4.42 -1.39 9.65
CA ALA A 284 3.63 -0.35 8.99
C ALA A 284 4.45 0.93 8.82
N HIS A 285 5.13 1.38 9.87
CA HIS A 285 6.04 2.53 9.81
C HIS A 285 7.15 2.33 8.79
N THR A 286 7.78 1.15 8.76
CA THR A 286 8.84 0.82 7.80
C THR A 286 8.36 0.90 6.36
N VAL A 287 7.16 0.40 6.08
CA VAL A 287 6.55 0.55 4.75
C VAL A 287 6.32 2.02 4.43
N ARG A 288 5.79 2.85 5.35
CA ARG A 288 5.60 4.30 5.13
C ARG A 288 6.91 5.03 4.81
N LEU A 289 8.03 4.63 5.43
CA LEU A 289 9.36 5.20 5.12
C LEU A 289 9.83 4.94 3.70
N ALA A 290 9.35 3.87 3.07
CA ALA A 290 9.76 3.41 1.74
C ALA A 290 8.67 3.55 0.68
N ALA A 291 7.47 3.98 1.08
CA ALA A 291 6.34 4.05 0.20
C ALA A 291 6.49 5.17 -0.84
N ILE A 292 5.71 5.04 -1.92
CA ILE A 292 5.81 5.81 -3.17
C ILE A 292 4.67 6.82 -3.26
#